data_AF-A0A815L711-F1
#
_entry.id   AF-A0A815L711-F1
#
_cell.length_a   1.000
_cell.length_b   1.000
_cell.length_c   1.000
_cell.angle_alpha   90.00
_cell.angle_beta   90.00
_cell.angle_gamma   90.00
#
_symmetry.space_group_name_H-M   'P 1'
#
loop_
_entity.id
_entity.type
_entity.pdbx_description
1 polymer ?
#
loop_
_entity_poly.entity_id
_entity_poly.type
_entity_poly.pdbx_seq_one_letter_code
_entity_poly.pdbx_strand_id
1 'polypeptide(L)'
;VDSNNSTVFQHMPNLFGQPFVSLLSPVKLPVTFHEYQNKGSLFTLFLTSPAFAFCFVCHLNNLTNEQWNLCQENVNKIILEITKNFFKSKLVDHSIYPFLTDEFLRLFLARFVFCYAVLRLHRAFKGSGFYPSSQPQLSNDLLENVQVHRMILELSASLNVRQLFLEGPLISGESSHQ
;
A
#
# COMPACT_ATOMS: atom_id res chain seq x y z
N VAL A 1 3.56 17.54 6.02
CA VAL A 1 2.79 17.80 7.24
C VAL A 1 1.73 16.70 7.34
N ASP A 2 1.97 15.67 8.15
CA ASP A 2 0.92 14.69 8.48
C ASP A 2 -0.02 15.32 9.52
N SER A 3 -1.33 15.32 9.25
CA SER A 3 -2.32 15.93 10.14
C SER A 3 -2.70 14.94 11.24
N ASN A 4 -2.54 15.35 12.50
CA ASN A 4 -2.98 14.56 13.67
C ASN A 4 -4.51 14.36 13.73
N ASN A 5 -5.27 15.04 12.88
CA ASN A 5 -6.73 15.02 12.86
C ASN A 5 -7.31 14.44 11.56
N SER A 6 -6.49 13.76 10.76
CA SER A 6 -6.93 13.18 9.47
C SER A 6 -8.00 12.09 9.62
N THR A 7 -8.10 11.46 10.78
CA THR A 7 -9.10 10.42 11.08
C THR A 7 -10.54 10.96 11.08
N VAL A 8 -10.74 12.28 11.23
CA VAL A 8 -12.07 12.91 11.14
C VAL A 8 -12.69 12.71 9.75
N PHE A 9 -11.87 12.62 8.69
CA PHE A 9 -12.35 12.38 7.33
C PHE A 9 -12.86 10.94 7.12
N GLN A 10 -12.71 10.04 8.09
CA GLN A 10 -13.30 8.70 8.00
C GLN A 10 -14.82 8.73 8.03
N HIS A 11 -15.41 9.74 8.65
CA HIS A 11 -16.85 9.85 8.88
C HIS A 11 -17.46 11.00 8.08
N MET A 12 -16.84 11.38 6.95
CA MET A 12 -17.36 12.46 6.13
C MET A 12 -18.72 12.06 5.53
N PRO A 13 -19.82 12.77 5.87
CA PRO A 13 -21.13 12.42 5.36
C PRO A 13 -21.21 12.69 3.85
N ASN A 14 -21.82 11.77 3.11
CA ASN A 14 -22.10 11.98 1.69
C ASN A 14 -23.32 12.90 1.51
N LEU A 15 -23.09 14.21 1.66
CA LEU A 15 -24.16 15.23 1.63
C LEU A 15 -24.72 15.50 0.23
N PHE A 16 -23.98 15.14 -0.83
CA PHE A 16 -24.31 15.53 -2.22
C PHE A 16 -24.49 14.34 -3.16
N GLY A 17 -24.51 13.11 -2.63
CA GLY A 17 -24.60 11.89 -3.42
C GLY A 17 -23.42 11.68 -4.37
N GLN A 18 -22.28 12.34 -4.13
CA GLN A 18 -21.11 12.25 -4.99
C GLN A 18 -20.23 11.06 -4.55
N PRO A 19 -19.58 10.37 -5.50
CA PRO A 19 -18.54 9.40 -5.18
C PRO A 19 -17.44 10.08 -4.37
N PHE A 20 -17.05 9.45 -3.25
CA PHE A 20 -16.01 9.97 -2.36
C PHE A 20 -15.08 8.83 -1.97
N VAL A 21 -13.78 9.07 -2.14
CA VAL A 21 -12.73 8.18 -1.62
C VAL A 21 -11.74 9.01 -0.82
N SER A 22 -11.53 8.62 0.44
CA SER A 22 -10.46 9.13 1.29
C SER A 22 -9.36 8.09 1.43
N LEU A 23 -8.11 8.50 1.26
CA LEU A 23 -6.93 7.68 1.51
C LEU A 23 -6.13 8.32 2.64
N LEU A 24 -5.97 7.59 3.73
CA LEU A 24 -5.44 8.09 4.99
C LEU A 24 -4.08 7.46 5.28
N SER A 25 -3.13 8.30 5.69
CA SER A 25 -1.80 7.84 6.11
C SER A 25 -1.89 6.97 7.37
N PRO A 26 -0.88 6.09 7.59
CA PRO A 26 -0.73 5.41 8.87
C PRO A 26 -0.68 6.39 10.04
N VAL A 27 -1.32 6.03 11.16
CA VAL A 27 -1.29 6.83 12.39
C VAL A 27 -0.01 6.62 13.22
N LYS A 28 0.75 5.56 12.92
CA LYS A 28 2.02 5.23 13.57
C LYS A 28 3.12 5.06 12.52
N LEU A 29 4.32 5.45 12.91
CA LEU A 29 5.55 5.24 12.17
C LEU A 29 6.55 4.50 13.08
N PRO A 30 7.30 3.48 12.60
CA PRO A 30 8.28 2.80 13.44
C PRO A 30 9.39 3.76 13.87
N VAL A 31 9.95 3.54 15.07
CA VAL A 31 10.97 4.41 15.68
C VAL A 31 12.18 4.63 14.75
N THR A 32 12.56 3.59 14.01
CA THR A 32 13.65 3.64 13.02
C THR A 32 13.42 4.67 11.90
N PHE A 33 12.19 5.12 11.69
CA PHE A 33 11.85 6.12 10.68
C PHE A 33 11.50 7.49 11.28
N HIS A 34 11.54 7.67 12.60
CA HIS A 34 11.17 8.94 13.25
C HIS A 34 12.07 10.11 12.82
N GLU A 35 13.34 9.86 12.56
CA GLU A 35 14.28 10.89 12.07
C GLU A 35 13.88 11.49 10.71
N TYR A 36 13.03 10.79 9.95
CA TYR A 36 12.54 11.23 8.64
C TYR A 36 11.17 11.90 8.70
N GLN A 37 10.52 12.00 9.86
CA GLN A 37 9.20 12.64 9.98
C GLN A 37 9.17 14.08 9.48
N ASN A 38 10.29 14.80 9.62
CA ASN A 38 10.41 16.18 9.15
C ASN A 38 10.70 16.29 7.63
N LYS A 39 10.96 15.18 6.93
CA LYS A 39 11.31 15.15 5.50
C LYS A 39 10.11 14.86 4.58
N GLY A 40 8.91 14.75 5.14
CA GLY A 40 7.68 14.48 4.40
C GLY A 40 7.01 13.18 4.83
N SER A 41 5.82 12.93 4.27
CA SER A 41 5.03 11.75 4.61
C SER A 41 5.48 10.54 3.80
N LEU A 42 5.82 9.44 4.50
CA LEU A 42 6.12 8.16 3.85
C LEU A 42 4.96 7.70 2.97
N PHE A 43 3.73 7.95 3.43
CA PHE A 43 2.53 7.62 2.66
C PHE A 43 2.47 8.39 1.33
N THR A 44 2.68 9.71 1.36
CA THR A 44 2.75 10.51 0.14
C THR A 44 3.86 10.03 -0.79
N LEU A 45 5.01 9.59 -0.25
CA LEU A 45 6.11 9.05 -1.05
C LEU A 45 5.69 7.80 -1.82
N PHE A 46 4.93 6.89 -1.20
CA PHE A 46 4.37 5.73 -1.91
C PHE A 46 3.39 6.15 -3.02
N LEU A 47 2.56 7.16 -2.77
CA LEU A 47 1.58 7.64 -3.75
C LEU A 47 2.22 8.36 -4.95
N THR A 48 3.37 9.01 -4.77
CA THR A 48 4.02 9.79 -5.83
C THR A 48 5.19 9.06 -6.50
N SER A 49 5.95 8.26 -5.74
CA SER A 49 7.13 7.53 -6.21
C SER A 49 7.27 6.16 -5.51
N PRO A 50 6.45 5.16 -5.89
CA PRO A 50 6.36 3.88 -5.18
C PRO A 50 7.68 3.08 -5.17
N ALA A 51 8.47 3.13 -6.25
CA ALA A 51 9.76 2.44 -6.30
C ALA A 51 10.77 3.06 -5.34
N PHE A 52 10.81 4.40 -5.27
CA PHE A 52 11.66 5.08 -4.32
C PHE A 52 11.19 4.85 -2.87
N ALA A 53 9.88 4.86 -2.63
CA ALA A 53 9.31 4.55 -1.32
C ALA A 53 9.68 3.13 -0.85
N PHE A 54 9.61 2.14 -1.75
CA PHE A 54 10.05 0.78 -1.49
C PHE A 54 11.53 0.72 -1.10
N CYS A 55 12.40 1.37 -1.90
CA CYS A 55 13.83 1.44 -1.61
C CYS A 55 14.10 2.11 -0.25
N PHE A 56 13.38 3.20 0.03
CA PHE A 56 13.50 3.95 1.28
C PHE A 56 13.15 3.09 2.51
N VAL A 57 12.03 2.35 2.49
CA VAL A 57 11.68 1.47 3.63
C VAL A 57 12.61 0.27 3.76
N CYS A 58 13.28 -0.12 2.66
CA CYS A 58 14.29 -1.18 2.66
C CYS A 58 15.71 -0.69 3.01
N HIS A 59 15.90 0.60 3.30
CA HIS A 59 17.21 1.24 3.53
C HIS A 59 18.20 1.06 2.37
N LEU A 60 17.68 1.03 1.13
CA LEU A 60 18.48 0.92 -0.10
C LEU A 60 18.95 2.30 -0.56
N ASN A 61 20.11 2.74 -0.06
CA ASN A 61 20.64 4.08 -0.32
C ASN A 61 21.58 4.17 -1.54
N ASN A 62 22.18 3.06 -1.95
CA ASN A 62 23.22 3.03 -3.00
C ASN A 62 22.93 1.93 -4.03
N LEU A 63 21.87 2.10 -4.82
CA LEU A 63 21.54 1.18 -5.90
C LEU A 63 22.38 1.49 -7.14
N THR A 64 22.83 0.44 -7.82
CA THR A 64 23.33 0.56 -9.20
C THR A 64 22.17 0.94 -10.14
N ASN A 65 22.49 1.50 -11.31
CA ASN A 65 21.48 1.81 -12.33
C ASN A 65 20.67 0.56 -12.73
N GLU A 66 21.31 -0.61 -12.80
CA GLU A 66 20.65 -1.87 -13.11
C GLU A 66 19.63 -2.26 -12.03
N GLN A 67 20.02 -2.20 -10.76
CA GLN A 67 19.11 -2.51 -9.64
C GLN A 67 17.96 -1.50 -9.53
N TRP A 68 18.22 -0.22 -9.82
CA TRP A 68 17.18 0.81 -9.85
C TRP A 68 16.16 0.55 -10.97
N ASN A 69 16.62 0.23 -12.18
CA ASN A 69 15.75 -0.13 -13.29
C ASN A 69 14.94 -1.39 -12.98
N LEU A 70 15.58 -2.42 -12.44
CA LEU A 70 14.90 -3.65 -11.99
C LEU A 70 13.81 -3.35 -10.95
N CYS A 71 14.09 -2.49 -9.97
CA CYS A 71 13.12 -2.10 -8.95
C CYS A 71 11.91 -1.41 -9.58
N GLN A 72 12.15 -0.40 -10.43
CA GLN A 72 11.08 0.33 -11.11
C GLN A 72 10.21 -0.59 -11.98
N GLU A 73 10.83 -1.48 -12.76
CA GLU A 73 10.10 -2.43 -13.61
C GLU A 73 9.21 -3.37 -12.79
N ASN A 74 9.73 -3.93 -11.70
CA ASN A 74 8.96 -4.82 -10.84
C ASN A 74 7.83 -4.09 -10.12
N VAL A 75 8.08 -2.88 -9.61
CA VAL A 75 7.04 -2.05 -9.00
C VAL A 75 5.95 -1.73 -10.01
N ASN A 76 6.30 -1.37 -11.25
CA ASN A 76 5.32 -1.13 -12.30
C ASN A 76 4.48 -2.38 -12.62
N LYS A 77 5.10 -3.58 -12.65
CA LYS A 77 4.38 -4.85 -12.82
C LYS A 77 3.41 -5.11 -11.66
N ILE A 78 3.82 -4.84 -10.42
CA ILE A 78 2.96 -4.98 -9.23
C ILE A 78 1.77 -4.01 -9.29
N ILE A 79 2.02 -2.74 -9.61
CA ILE A 79 0.97 -1.72 -9.75
C ILE A 79 -0.02 -2.10 -10.86
N LEU A 80 0.47 -2.63 -11.98
CA LEU A 80 -0.38 -3.14 -13.06
C LEU A 80 -1.23 -4.33 -12.59
N GLU A 81 -0.67 -5.27 -11.82
CA GLU A 81 -1.40 -6.42 -11.29
C GLU A 81 -2.50 -5.99 -10.31
N ILE A 82 -2.18 -5.06 -9.40
CA ILE A 82 -3.15 -4.43 -8.50
C ILE A 82 -4.27 -3.77 -9.29
N THR A 83 -3.93 -3.01 -10.34
CA THR A 83 -4.91 -2.35 -11.20
C THR A 83 -5.85 -3.35 -11.85
N LYS A 84 -5.35 -4.50 -12.33
CA LYS A 84 -6.20 -5.58 -12.86
C LYS A 84 -7.12 -6.17 -11.78
N ASN A 85 -6.64 -6.31 -10.55
CA ASN A 85 -7.43 -6.85 -9.45
C ASN A 85 -8.62 -5.96 -9.10
N PHE A 86 -8.49 -4.63 -9.18
CA PHE A 86 -9.62 -3.71 -9.03
C PHE A 86 -10.77 -4.01 -10.00
N PHE A 87 -10.47 -4.33 -11.26
CA PHE A 87 -11.50 -4.65 -12.26
C PHE A 87 -12.04 -6.08 -12.18
N LYS A 88 -11.31 -7.00 -11.54
CA LYS A 88 -11.72 -8.40 -11.37
C LYS A 88 -12.55 -8.61 -10.11
N SER A 89 -12.30 -7.82 -9.06
CA SER A 89 -12.95 -7.98 -7.77
C SER A 89 -14.42 -7.56 -7.85
N LYS A 90 -15.29 -8.41 -7.31
CA LYS A 90 -16.73 -8.14 -7.16
C LYS A 90 -17.08 -7.50 -5.81
N LEU A 91 -16.08 -7.33 -4.94
CA LEU A 91 -16.23 -6.84 -3.57
C LEU A 91 -15.86 -5.35 -3.43
N VAL A 92 -15.44 -4.72 -4.53
CA VAL A 92 -15.12 -3.30 -4.57
C VAL A 92 -16.42 -2.50 -4.47
N ASP A 93 -16.44 -1.54 -3.55
CA ASP A 93 -17.56 -0.62 -3.40
C ASP A 93 -17.80 0.16 -4.70
N HIS A 94 -19.05 0.26 -5.12
CA HIS A 94 -19.44 0.94 -6.36
C HIS A 94 -19.01 2.42 -6.42
N SER A 95 -18.87 3.09 -5.27
CA SER A 95 -18.37 4.46 -5.20
C SER A 95 -16.91 4.61 -5.62
N ILE A 96 -16.14 3.52 -5.71
CA ILE A 96 -14.75 3.53 -6.19
C ILE A 96 -14.69 3.54 -7.73
N TYR A 97 -15.71 3.02 -8.43
CA TYR A 97 -15.68 2.87 -9.89
C TYR A 97 -15.43 4.17 -10.67
N PRO A 98 -16.01 5.32 -10.31
CA PRO A 98 -15.72 6.60 -10.98
C PRO A 98 -14.24 7.01 -10.86
N PHE A 99 -13.54 6.59 -9.80
CA PHE A 99 -12.11 6.85 -9.63
C PHE A 99 -11.25 5.89 -10.48
N LEU A 100 -11.77 4.69 -10.79
CA LEU A 100 -11.10 3.74 -11.67
C LEU A 100 -11.18 4.13 -13.14
N THR A 101 -12.08 5.02 -13.55
CA THR A 101 -12.15 5.48 -14.96
C THR A 101 -11.07 6.50 -15.29
N ASP A 102 -10.67 7.32 -14.32
CA ASP A 102 -9.58 8.28 -14.45
C ASP A 102 -8.22 7.61 -14.24
N GLU A 103 -7.26 7.85 -15.12
CA GLU A 103 -5.94 7.21 -15.06
C GLU A 103 -5.14 7.62 -13.82
N PHE A 104 -5.15 8.91 -13.49
CA PHE A 104 -4.39 9.44 -12.38
C PHE A 104 -4.95 8.92 -11.05
N LEU A 105 -6.27 8.98 -10.85
CA LEU A 105 -6.93 8.50 -9.64
C LEU A 105 -6.80 6.97 -9.49
N ARG A 106 -6.93 6.22 -10.58
CA ARG A 106 -6.68 4.77 -10.61
C ARG A 106 -5.25 4.42 -10.18
N LEU A 107 -4.26 5.19 -10.62
CA LEU A 107 -2.87 5.02 -10.19
C LEU A 107 -2.70 5.27 -8.69
N PHE A 108 -3.36 6.29 -8.13
CA PHE A 108 -3.34 6.56 -6.69
C PHE A 108 -3.92 5.39 -5.88
N LEU A 109 -5.04 4.82 -6.32
CA LEU A 109 -5.63 3.63 -5.70
C LEU A 109 -4.70 2.42 -5.76
N ALA A 110 -4.07 2.17 -6.90
CA ALA A 110 -3.13 1.06 -7.03
C ALA A 110 -1.88 1.25 -6.16
N ARG A 111 -1.34 2.47 -6.10
CA ARG A 111 -0.20 2.82 -5.24
C ARG A 111 -0.54 2.76 -3.76
N PHE A 112 -1.78 3.08 -3.39
CA PHE A 112 -2.29 2.89 -2.02
C PHE A 112 -2.26 1.41 -1.62
N VAL A 113 -2.79 0.51 -2.46
CA VAL A 113 -2.75 -0.94 -2.18
C VAL A 113 -1.30 -1.44 -2.10
N PHE A 114 -0.43 -0.96 -2.99
CA PHE A 114 1.00 -1.29 -2.93
C PHE A 114 1.64 -0.82 -1.62
N CYS A 115 1.36 0.41 -1.17
CA CYS A 115 1.79 0.93 0.13
C CYS A 115 1.33 0.01 1.26
N TYR A 116 0.03 -0.31 1.31
CA TYR A 116 -0.54 -1.20 2.32
C TYR A 116 0.21 -2.54 2.35
N ALA A 117 0.34 -3.21 1.20
CA ALA A 117 0.96 -4.53 1.10
C ALA A 117 2.44 -4.51 1.53
N VAL A 118 3.22 -3.51 1.09
CA VAL A 118 4.63 -3.36 1.47
C VAL A 118 4.77 -3.19 2.99
N LEU A 119 4.00 -2.27 3.58
CA LEU A 119 4.06 -2.05 5.04
C LEU A 119 3.56 -3.28 5.80
N ARG A 120 2.51 -3.94 5.34
CA ARG A 120 1.93 -5.13 5.99
C ARG A 120 2.90 -6.31 6.05
N LEU A 121 3.69 -6.51 5.00
CA LEU A 121 4.70 -7.57 4.91
C LEU A 121 6.01 -7.21 5.65
N HIS A 122 6.36 -5.93 5.71
CA HIS A 122 7.62 -5.49 6.29
C HIS A 122 7.65 -5.65 7.83
N ARG A 123 8.71 -6.26 8.36
CA ARG A 123 8.80 -6.67 9.77
C ARG A 123 8.75 -5.52 10.77
N ALA A 124 9.17 -4.32 10.38
CA ALA A 124 9.15 -3.13 11.23
C ALA A 124 7.75 -2.54 11.45
N PHE A 125 6.76 -2.87 10.61
CA PHE A 125 5.42 -2.27 10.64
C PHE A 125 4.42 -3.31 11.15
N LYS A 126 4.17 -3.32 12.46
CA LYS A 126 3.34 -4.34 13.13
C LYS A 126 2.11 -3.75 13.82
N GLY A 127 0.94 -4.08 13.27
CA GLY A 127 -0.36 -3.66 13.77
C GLY A 127 -1.03 -2.64 12.86
N SER A 128 -2.35 -2.58 12.93
CA SER A 128 -3.20 -1.78 12.02
C SER A 128 -2.83 -0.30 11.95
N GLY A 129 -2.34 0.28 13.04
CA GLY A 129 -1.92 1.69 13.08
C GLY A 129 -0.73 2.03 12.18
N PHE A 130 0.03 1.04 11.72
CA PHE A 130 1.17 1.23 10.79
C PHE A 130 0.77 1.09 9.31
N TYR A 131 -0.49 0.83 9.02
CA TYR A 131 -0.99 0.65 7.66
C TYR A 131 -1.86 1.83 7.26
N PRO A 132 -1.86 2.23 5.98
CA PRO A 132 -2.78 3.25 5.51
C PRO A 132 -4.21 2.68 5.51
N SER A 133 -5.20 3.55 5.57
CA SER A 133 -6.63 3.16 5.56
C SER A 133 -7.40 3.95 4.51
N SER A 134 -8.55 3.44 4.08
CA SER A 134 -9.39 4.11 3.10
C SER A 134 -10.84 4.21 3.54
N GLN A 135 -11.57 5.17 2.98
CA GLN A 135 -13.03 5.22 3.04
C GLN A 135 -13.59 5.45 1.63
N PRO A 136 -14.47 4.58 1.10
CA PRO A 136 -14.86 3.30 1.68
C PRO A 136 -13.66 2.35 1.88
N GLN A 137 -13.81 1.40 2.80
CA GLN A 137 -12.76 0.43 3.10
C GLN A 137 -12.54 -0.48 1.89
N LEU A 138 -11.31 -0.56 1.39
CA LEU A 138 -10.96 -1.53 0.36
C LEU A 138 -11.07 -2.95 0.91
N SER A 139 -11.56 -3.86 0.08
CA SER A 139 -11.78 -5.25 0.41
C SER A 139 -10.46 -6.02 0.56
N ASN A 140 -10.46 -7.06 1.40
CA ASN A 140 -9.25 -7.82 1.73
C ASN A 140 -8.68 -8.60 0.53
N ASP A 141 -9.50 -8.95 -0.46
CA ASP A 141 -9.03 -9.60 -1.70
C ASP A 141 -8.16 -8.67 -2.56
N LEU A 142 -8.28 -7.35 -2.37
CA LEU A 142 -7.38 -6.35 -2.93
C LEU A 142 -6.16 -6.10 -2.03
N LEU A 143 -6.40 -5.83 -0.74
CA LEU A 143 -5.36 -5.43 0.20
C LEU A 143 -4.37 -6.54 0.55
N GLU A 144 -4.85 -7.79 0.63
CA GLU A 144 -4.08 -8.95 1.05
C GLU A 144 -3.99 -10.00 -0.08
N ASN A 145 -3.93 -9.52 -1.32
CA ASN A 145 -3.87 -10.36 -2.51
C ASN A 145 -2.57 -11.19 -2.54
N VAL A 146 -2.71 -12.52 -2.56
CA VAL A 146 -1.57 -13.47 -2.51
C VAL A 146 -0.58 -13.27 -3.66
N GLN A 147 -1.06 -12.96 -4.86
CA GLN A 147 -0.18 -12.72 -6.01
C GLN A 147 0.63 -11.44 -5.85
N VAL A 148 0.00 -10.36 -5.38
CA VAL A 148 0.68 -9.09 -5.09
C VAL A 148 1.74 -9.29 -4.00
N HIS A 149 1.40 -10.01 -2.92
CA HIS A 149 2.36 -10.34 -1.88
C HIS A 149 3.56 -11.11 -2.43
N ARG A 150 3.33 -12.15 -3.24
CA ARG A 150 4.40 -12.93 -3.87
C ARG A 150 5.33 -12.06 -4.69
N MET A 151 4.79 -11.18 -5.53
CA MET A 151 5.60 -10.28 -6.36
C MET A 151 6.43 -9.30 -5.52
N ILE A 152 5.90 -8.80 -4.39
CA ILE A 152 6.68 -7.97 -3.45
C ILE A 152 7.82 -8.77 -2.82
N LEU A 153 7.57 -10.02 -2.43
CA LEU A 153 8.61 -10.89 -1.87
C LEU A 153 9.69 -11.22 -2.91
N GLU A 154 9.32 -11.48 -4.16
CA GLU A 154 10.25 -11.68 -5.28
C GLU A 154 11.10 -10.43 -5.55
N LEU A 155 10.49 -9.24 -5.56
CA LEU A 155 11.21 -7.96 -5.65
C LEU A 155 12.19 -7.78 -4.49
N SER A 156 11.77 -8.07 -3.26
CA SER A 156 12.66 -7.95 -2.10
C SER A 156 13.84 -8.93 -2.17
N ALA A 157 13.64 -10.12 -2.75
CA ALA A 157 14.69 -11.10 -2.95
C ALA A 157 15.68 -10.67 -4.03
N SER A 158 15.20 -10.14 -5.17
CA SER A 158 16.08 -9.66 -6.26
C SER A 158 16.96 -8.48 -5.85
N LEU A 159 16.56 -7.73 -4.82
CA LEU A 159 17.32 -6.62 -4.23
C LEU A 159 18.08 -7.00 -2.94
N ASN A 160 18.16 -8.29 -2.58
CA ASN A 160 18.85 -8.79 -1.38
C ASN A 160 18.36 -8.19 -0.04
N VAL A 161 17.06 -7.87 0.04
CA VAL A 161 16.40 -7.32 1.24
C VAL A 161 15.22 -8.17 1.73
N ARG A 162 15.11 -9.41 1.25
CA ARG A 162 14.03 -10.36 1.59
C ARG A 162 13.85 -10.57 3.09
N GLN A 163 14.93 -10.51 3.86
CA GLN A 163 14.96 -10.62 5.32
C GLN A 163 14.13 -9.55 6.04
N LEU A 164 13.84 -8.41 5.38
CA LEU A 164 12.98 -7.36 5.93
C LEU A 164 11.49 -7.72 5.86
N PHE A 165 11.11 -8.70 5.04
CA PHE A 165 9.74 -9.07 4.78
C PHE A 165 9.41 -10.40 5.43
N LEU A 166 8.26 -10.48 6.07
CA LEU A 166 7.78 -11.71 6.69
C LEU A 166 6.86 -12.44 5.72
N GLU A 167 6.95 -13.76 5.70
CA GLU A 167 5.87 -14.56 5.13
C GLU A 167 4.67 -14.38 6.07
N GLY A 168 3.65 -13.66 5.62
CA GLY A 168 2.38 -13.66 6.33
C GLY A 168 1.88 -15.10 6.41
N PRO A 169 1.12 -15.48 7.45
CA PRO A 169 0.33 -16.69 7.35
C PRO A 169 -0.55 -16.53 6.11
N LEU A 170 -0.32 -17.36 5.09
CA LEU A 170 -1.37 -17.68 4.14
C LEU A 170 -2.54 -18.09 5.02
N ILE A 171 -3.65 -17.36 4.96
CA ILE A 171 -4.83 -17.68 5.76
C ILE A 171 -5.25 -19.10 5.36
N SER A 172 -4.76 -20.10 6.09
CA SER A 172 -5.39 -21.40 6.20
C SER A 172 -6.70 -21.11 6.88
N GLY A 173 -7.80 -21.31 6.16
CA GLY A 173 -9.12 -21.26 6.74
C GLY A 173 -9.21 -22.28 7.85
N GLU A 174 -9.01 -21.84 9.09
CA GLU A 174 -9.49 -22.57 10.25
C GLU A 174 -10.74 -21.85 10.74
N SER A 175 -11.86 -22.32 10.18
CA SER A 175 -13.12 -22.36 10.91
C SER A 175 -12.91 -23.20 12.17
N SER A 176 -12.84 -22.57 13.32
CA SER A 176 -13.11 -23.24 14.59
C SER A 176 -14.26 -22.52 15.27
N HIS A 177 -15.46 -22.98 14.93
CA HIS A 177 -16.52 -23.12 15.90
C HIS A 177 -15.98 -23.90 17.10
N GLN A 178 -16.03 -23.29 18.27
CA GLN A 178 -16.41 -23.92 19.53
C GLN A 178 -16.91 -22.82 20.46
#